data_AF-A0A2V9TZJ5-F1
#
_entry.id   AF-A0A2V9TZJ5-F1
#
_cell.length_a   1.000
_cell.length_b   1.000
_cell.length_c   1.000
_cell.angle_alpha   90.00
_cell.angle_beta   90.00
_cell.angle_gamma   90.00
#
_symmetry.space_group_name_H-M   'P 1'
#
loop_
_entity.id
_entity.type
_entity.pdbx_description
1 polymer ?
#
loop_
_entity_poly.entity_id
_entity_poly.type
_entity_poly.pdbx_seq_one_letter_code
_entity_poly.pdbx_strand_id
1 'polypeptide(L)' 'MATRLEHANVCVRDLDAMIRFLETAFPEFHVRGEGTSNDGTRWVHVGTDETYIALGQSRVEPE' A
#
# COMPACT_ATOMS: atom_id res chain seq x y z
N MET A 1 10.55 -20.42 -16.27
CA MET A 1 9.79 -19.22 -15.87
C MET A 1 10.64 -18.45 -14.86
N ALA A 2 10.79 -17.14 -15.03
CA ALA A 2 11.52 -16.32 -14.06
C ALA A 2 10.62 -16.05 -12.85
N THR A 3 11.18 -16.12 -11.63
CA THR A 3 10.47 -15.75 -10.41
C THR A 3 10.20 -14.23 -10.40
N ARG A 4 8.99 -13.83 -9.99
CA ARG A 4 8.55 -12.44 -9.91
C ARG A 4 7.93 -12.15 -8.56
N LEU A 5 8.20 -10.98 -8.00
CA LEU A 5 7.51 -10.48 -6.81
C LEU A 5 6.10 -10.01 -7.22
N GLU A 6 5.07 -10.55 -6.58
CA GLU A 6 3.68 -10.19 -6.88
C GLU A 6 3.16 -9.06 -5.98
N HIS A 7 3.48 -9.10 -4.68
CA HIS A 7 3.23 -7.97 -3.79
C HIS A 7 4.17 -7.96 -2.57
N ALA A 8 4.16 -6.84 -1.85
CA ALA A 8 4.76 -6.71 -0.53
C ALA A 8 3.79 -6.01 0.43
N ASN A 9 3.83 -6.40 1.71
CA ASN A 9 3.07 -5.73 2.78
C ASN A 9 3.99 -4.74 3.50
N VAL A 10 3.57 -3.48 3.58
CA VAL A 10 4.34 -2.40 4.19
C VAL A 10 3.45 -1.63 5.17
N CYS A 11 3.93 -1.47 6.40
CA CYS A 11 3.27 -0.64 7.40
C CYS A 11 3.81 0.79 7.31
N VAL A 12 2.92 1.78 7.20
CA VAL A 12 3.26 3.19 6.99
C VAL A 12 2.52 4.07 7.98
N ARG A 13 3.14 5.17 8.39
CA ARG A 13 2.54 6.12 9.34
C ARG A 13 1.44 6.98 8.70
N ASP A 14 1.63 7.34 7.44
CA ASP A 14 0.70 8.16 6.66
C ASP A 14 0.39 7.44 5.36
N LEU A 15 -0.82 6.87 5.28
CA LEU A 15 -1.30 6.17 4.09
C LEU A 15 -1.44 7.12 2.90
N ASP A 16 -2.04 8.29 3.11
CA ASP A 16 -2.39 9.21 2.03
C ASP A 16 -1.13 9.86 1.44
N ALA A 17 -0.09 10.08 2.25
CA ALA A 17 1.24 10.46 1.75
C ALA A 17 1.92 9.34 0.96
N MET A 18 1.86 8.09 1.43
CA MET A 18 2.47 6.96 0.72
C MET A 18 1.76 6.68 -0.61
N ILE A 19 0.43 6.73 -0.66
CA ILE A 19 -0.35 6.58 -1.90
C ILE A 19 0.10 7.63 -2.91
N ARG A 20 0.11 8.91 -2.52
CA ARG A 20 0.58 10.01 -3.39
C ARG A 20 2.00 9.80 -3.87
N PHE A 21 2.90 9.36 -3.00
CA PHE A 21 4.28 9.06 -3.37
C PHE A 21 4.36 7.96 -4.43
N LEU A 22 3.66 6.85 -4.22
CA LEU A 22 3.66 5.70 -5.14
C LEU A 22 3.02 6.04 -6.49
N GLU A 23 1.87 6.72 -6.51
CA GLU A 23 1.20 7.15 -7.75
C GLU A 23 2.03 8.21 -8.50
N THR A 24 2.84 9.00 -7.79
CA THR A 24 3.78 9.95 -8.43
C THR A 24 5.00 9.22 -9.01
N ALA A 25 5.55 8.23 -8.30
CA ALA A 25 6.72 7.48 -8.73
C ALA A 25 6.40 6.49 -9.86
N PHE A 26 5.21 5.91 -9.84
CA PHE A 26 4.71 4.92 -10.79
C PHE A 26 3.31 5.36 -11.28
N PRO A 27 3.24 6.13 -12.39
CA PRO A 27 1.98 6.71 -12.87
C PRO A 27 0.88 5.71 -13.24
N GLU A 28 1.23 4.43 -13.47
CA GLU A 28 0.30 3.34 -13.73
C GLU A 28 -0.32 2.72 -12.46
N PHE A 29 0.25 3.01 -11.29
CA PHE A 29 -0.30 2.55 -10.03
C PHE A 29 -1.59 3.31 -9.72
N HIS A 30 -2.57 2.58 -9.20
CA HIS A 30 -3.81 3.13 -8.69
C HIS A 30 -4.27 2.34 -7.47
N VAL A 31 -5.16 2.93 -6.68
CA VAL A 31 -5.85 2.21 -5.60
C VAL A 31 -6.71 1.09 -6.19
N ARG A 32 -6.37 -0.16 -5.86
CA ARG A 32 -7.08 -1.37 -6.30
C ARG A 32 -8.13 -1.84 -5.30
N GLY A 33 -7.94 -1.48 -4.04
CA GLY A 33 -8.82 -1.86 -2.96
C GLY A 33 -8.40 -1.20 -1.67
N GLU A 34 -9.37 -0.91 -0.82
CA GLU A 34 -9.15 -0.29 0.47
C GLU A 34 -10.19 -0.76 1.48
N GLY A 35 -9.89 -0.59 2.76
CA GLY A 35 -10.84 -0.88 3.81
C GLY A 35 -10.27 -0.63 5.20
N THR A 36 -11.02 -1.12 6.18
CA THR A 36 -10.67 -1.02 7.59
C THR A 36 -10.58 -2.43 8.16
N SER A 37 -9.47 -2.72 8.83
CA SER A 37 -9.25 -3.98 9.55
C SER A 37 -10.12 -4.06 10.81
N ASN A 38 -10.27 -5.25 11.39
CA ASN A 38 -11.08 -5.50 12.60
C ASN A 38 -10.64 -4.65 13.82
N ASP A 39 -9.38 -4.27 13.84
CA ASP A 39 -8.75 -3.44 14.88
C ASP A 39 -8.90 -1.93 14.60
N GLY A 40 -9.58 -1.55 13.52
CA GLY A 40 -9.89 -0.16 13.15
C GLY A 40 -8.83 0.54 12.28
N THR A 41 -7.74 -0.11 11.89
CA THR A 41 -6.74 0.51 11.01
C THR A 41 -7.15 0.44 9.55
N ARG A 42 -6.86 1.52 8.82
CA ARG A 42 -7.00 1.56 7.37
C ARG A 42 -5.93 0.69 6.70
N TRP A 43 -6.29 0.09 5.58
CA TRP A 43 -5.38 -0.57 4.64
C TRP A 43 -5.76 -0.19 3.21
N VAL A 44 -4.75 -0.17 2.32
CA VAL A 44 -4.92 0.18 0.90
C VAL A 44 -3.97 -0.65 0.04
N HIS A 45 -4.47 -1.25 -1.03
CA HIS A 45 -3.66 -1.89 -2.07
C HIS A 45 -3.44 -0.90 -3.22
N VAL A 46 -2.19 -0.57 -3.50
CA VAL A 46 -1.81 0.39 -4.56
C VAL A 46 -0.90 -0.30 -5.57
N GLY A 47 -1.29 -0.31 -6.85
CA GLY A 47 -0.54 -1.02 -7.88
C GLY A 47 -1.26 -1.15 -9.21
N THR A 48 -0.82 -2.12 -10.00
CA THR A 48 -1.48 -2.58 -11.23
C THR A 48 -2.18 -3.91 -11.00
N ASP A 49 -2.88 -4.43 -12.00
CA ASP A 49 -3.51 -5.75 -11.93
C ASP A 49 -2.51 -6.89 -11.68
N GLU A 50 -1.25 -6.69 -12.08
CA GLU A 50 -0.23 -7.73 -12.00
C GLU A 50 0.65 -7.62 -10.75
N THR A 51 0.85 -6.42 -10.18
CA THR A 51 1.70 -6.21 -8.99
C THR A 51 1.23 -5.04 -8.16
N TYR A 52 1.34 -5.13 -6.85
CA TYR A 52 0.92 -4.06 -5.94
C TYR A 52 1.69 -4.03 -4.63
N ILE A 53 1.54 -2.93 -3.90
CA ILE A 53 1.98 -2.80 -2.52
C ILE A 53 0.72 -2.75 -1.64
N ALA A 54 0.66 -3.64 -0.66
CA ALA A 54 -0.35 -3.61 0.38
C ALA A 54 0.15 -2.69 1.51
N LEU A 55 -0.50 -1.54 1.66
CA LEU A 55 -0.20 -0.56 2.69
C LEU A 55 -1.12 -0.76 3.89
N GLY A 56 -0.54 -0.86 5.08
CA GLY A 56 -1.27 -0.84 6.35
C GLY A 56 -0.92 0.41 7.15
N GLN A 57 -1.89 1.01 7.83
CA GLN A 57 -1.62 2.13 8.71
C GLN A 57 -0.96 1.68 10.01
N SER A 58 0.18 2.28 10.35
CA SER A 58 0.85 2.10 11.64
C SER A 58 0.02 2.73 12.76
N ARG A 59 0.02 2.08 13.92
CA ARG A 59 -0.50 2.63 15.18
C ARG A 59 0.59 3.17 16.10
N VAL A 60 1.85 2.98 15.72
CA VAL A 60 3.00 3.34 16.54
C VAL A 60 3.54 4.67 16.04
N GLU A 61 3.56 5.66 16.93
CA GLU A 61 4.26 6.92 16.73
C GLU A 61 5.78 6.70 16.74
N PRO A 62 6.55 7.42 15.91
CA PRO A 62 8.00 7.36 15.97
C PRO A 62 8.54 7.90 17.31
N GLU A 63 9.63 7.31 17.77
CA GLU A 63 10.43 7.78 18.92
C GLU A 63 11.13 9.12 18.65
#